data_AF-A0A8J5H9H3-F1
#
_entry.id   AF-A0A8J5H9H3-F1
#
_cell.length_a   1.000
_cell.length_b   1.000
_cell.length_c   1.000
_cell.angle_alpha   90.00
_cell.angle_beta   90.00
_cell.angle_gamma   90.00
#
_symmetry.space_group_name_H-M   'P 1'
#
loop_
_entity.id
_entity.type
_entity.pdbx_description
1 polymer ?
#
loop_
_entity_poly.entity_id
_entity_poly.type
_entity_poly.pdbx_seq_one_letter_code
_entity_poly.pdbx_strand_id
1 'polypeptide(L)'
;MYMMHTSVCCFVFACQMNTELLKQKAEMLEEYFCINIDQEGNLMRLPVLLEQHTPDMDHVPEFLLSLANDVDWENEKECLQTICAVLGNFYAMHPPVLPNPAGDGIQFYKKNPKSIDDTGDDLKDENPEKDDLDQELLAEAETAWAQREWNIQHVLFPSMRLFLKPPRSMATDGTFVQVASLEKLYKIFERC
;
A
#
# COMPACT_ATOMS: atom_id res chain seq x y z
N MET A 1 1.01 15.76 29.48
CA MET A 1 1.90 14.58 29.37
C MET A 1 1.26 13.35 30.05
N TYR A 2 0.02 12.98 29.70
CA TYR A 2 -0.66 11.77 30.18
C TYR A 2 -1.79 11.36 29.21
N MET A 3 -1.51 11.31 27.90
CA MET A 3 -2.50 10.85 26.91
C MET A 3 -1.89 10.05 25.75
N MET A 4 -0.61 9.68 25.86
CA MET A 4 0.10 8.85 24.87
C MET A 4 0.47 7.46 25.40
N HIS A 5 0.23 7.19 26.69
CA HIS A 5 0.68 5.94 27.34
C HIS A 5 -0.36 4.81 27.30
N THR A 6 -1.64 5.12 27.06
CA THR A 6 -2.71 4.12 26.94
C THR A 6 -2.79 3.49 25.54
N SER A 7 -2.51 4.26 24.48
CA SER A 7 -2.57 3.75 23.11
C SER A 7 -1.43 2.78 22.78
N VAL A 8 -0.21 3.05 23.26
CA VAL A 8 0.94 2.17 23.05
C VAL A 8 0.84 0.91 23.92
N CYS A 9 0.30 1.02 25.13
CA CYS A 9 0.07 -0.13 26.00
C CYS A 9 -1.04 -1.05 25.47
N CYS A 10 -2.12 -0.50 24.89
CA CYS A 10 -3.13 -1.30 24.19
C CYS A 10 -2.56 -1.98 22.93
N PHE A 11 -1.69 -1.32 22.15
CA PHE A 11 -1.05 -1.93 20.97
C PHE A 11 -0.14 -3.11 21.36
N VAL A 12 0.69 -2.95 22.39
CA VAL A 12 1.59 -4.02 22.88
C VAL A 12 0.79 -5.18 23.50
N PHE A 13 -0.29 -4.89 24.24
CA PHE A 13 -1.13 -5.91 24.87
C PHE A 13 -2.02 -6.65 23.85
N ALA A 14 -2.55 -5.95 22.84
CA ALA A 14 -3.32 -6.55 21.74
C ALA A 14 -2.43 -7.50 20.91
N CYS A 15 -1.19 -7.10 20.62
CA CYS A 15 -0.25 -8.00 19.92
C CYS A 15 -0.02 -9.31 20.70
N GLN A 16 0.11 -9.28 22.03
CA GLN A 16 0.33 -10.51 22.80
C GLN A 16 -0.89 -11.44 22.83
N MET A 17 -2.11 -10.90 23.02
CA MET A 17 -3.33 -11.73 23.03
C MET A 17 -3.67 -12.28 21.65
N ASN A 18 -3.43 -11.50 20.60
CA ASN A 18 -3.71 -11.89 19.22
C ASN A 18 -2.74 -12.97 18.73
N THR A 19 -1.49 -12.95 19.18
CA THR A 19 -0.51 -13.98 18.84
C THR A 19 -0.93 -15.37 19.33
N GLU A 20 -1.49 -15.49 20.54
CA GLU A 20 -1.96 -16.79 21.05
C GLU A 20 -3.16 -17.33 20.27
N LEU A 21 -4.09 -16.46 19.85
CA LEU A 21 -5.21 -16.84 19.00
C LEU A 21 -4.73 -17.34 17.63
N LEU A 22 -3.82 -16.59 16.99
CA LEU A 22 -3.27 -16.96 15.68
C LEU A 22 -2.49 -18.27 15.74
N LYS A 23 -1.76 -18.55 16.83
CA LYS A 23 -1.11 -19.84 17.05
C LYS A 23 -2.11 -20.99 17.13
N GLN A 24 -3.23 -20.81 17.83
CA GLN A 24 -4.28 -21.84 17.92
C GLN A 24 -4.95 -22.12 16.57
N LYS A 25 -4.97 -21.14 15.67
CA LYS A 25 -5.57 -21.24 14.33
C LYS A 25 -4.55 -21.49 13.22
N ALA A 26 -3.26 -21.61 13.55
CA ALA A 26 -2.16 -21.72 12.59
C ALA A 26 -2.28 -22.93 11.66
N GLU A 27 -2.72 -24.08 12.18
CA GLU A 27 -2.91 -25.30 11.38
C GLU A 27 -3.95 -25.09 10.25
N MET A 28 -5.08 -24.46 10.58
CA MET A 28 -6.13 -24.16 9.61
C MET A 28 -5.69 -23.11 8.58
N LEU A 29 -4.98 -22.07 9.05
CA LEU A 29 -4.42 -21.03 8.18
C LEU A 29 -3.38 -21.58 7.20
N GLU A 30 -2.58 -22.56 7.63
CA GLU A 30 -1.62 -23.25 6.77
C GLU A 30 -2.33 -24.14 5.74
N GLU A 31 -3.32 -24.93 6.17
CA GLU A 31 -4.02 -25.88 5.30
C GLU A 31 -4.86 -25.19 4.22
N TYR A 32 -5.62 -24.15 4.57
CA TYR A 32 -6.55 -23.51 3.63
C TYR A 32 -5.94 -22.33 2.87
N PHE A 33 -5.06 -21.56 3.51
CA PHE A 33 -4.57 -20.30 2.97
C PHE A 33 -3.05 -20.27 2.77
N CYS A 34 -2.35 -21.36 3.08
CA CYS A 34 -0.88 -21.44 3.01
C CYS A 34 -0.17 -20.34 3.82
N ILE A 35 -0.80 -19.85 4.89
CA ILE A 35 -0.19 -18.92 5.84
C ILE A 35 0.45 -19.75 6.96
N ASN A 36 1.76 -19.67 7.12
CA ASN A 36 2.47 -20.43 8.16
C ASN A 36 2.92 -19.48 9.28
N ILE A 37 2.50 -19.80 10.51
CA ILE A 37 2.92 -19.14 11.75
C ILE A 37 3.62 -20.18 12.62
N ASP A 38 4.80 -19.85 13.12
CA ASP A 38 5.57 -20.76 13.97
C ASP A 38 5.05 -20.82 15.42
N GLN A 39 5.65 -21.69 16.23
CA GLN A 39 5.28 -21.86 17.64
C GLN A 39 5.60 -20.63 18.50
N GLU A 40 6.54 -19.79 18.06
CA GLU A 40 6.94 -18.56 18.73
C GLU A 40 5.96 -17.41 18.43
N GLY A 41 5.23 -17.51 17.32
CA GLY A 41 4.25 -16.52 16.85
C GLY A 41 4.75 -15.68 15.68
N ASN A 42 5.83 -16.09 15.03
CA ASN A 42 6.40 -15.42 13.88
C ASN A 42 5.74 -15.92 12.59
N LEU A 43 5.44 -14.99 11.69
CA LEU A 43 4.94 -15.30 10.36
C LEU A 43 6.09 -15.76 9.46
N MET A 44 6.05 -17.01 9.01
CA MET A 44 7.11 -17.64 8.23
C MET A 44 6.80 -17.70 6.73
N ARG A 45 5.52 -17.88 6.35
CA ARG A 45 5.11 -17.96 4.94
C ARG A 45 3.76 -17.30 4.70
N LEU A 46 3.62 -16.77 3.49
CA LEU A 46 2.42 -16.15 2.94
C LEU A 46 2.07 -16.79 1.58
N PRO A 47 0.79 -16.83 1.19
CA PRO A 47 0.36 -17.39 -0.09
C PRO A 47 0.85 -16.59 -1.30
N VAL A 48 1.02 -17.24 -2.45
CA VAL A 48 1.22 -16.52 -3.72
C VAL A 48 -0.13 -16.44 -4.44
N LEU A 49 -0.80 -15.29 -4.36
CA LEU A 49 -2.13 -15.09 -4.96
C LEU A 49 -2.07 -14.83 -6.47
N LEU A 50 -1.05 -14.12 -6.92
CA LEU A 50 -0.80 -13.80 -8.33
C LEU A 50 0.69 -14.02 -8.62
N GLU A 51 0.98 -14.62 -9.77
CA GLU A 51 2.36 -14.82 -10.22
C GLU A 51 3.03 -13.45 -10.43
N GLN A 52 4.28 -13.31 -9.96
CA GLN A 52 5.08 -12.08 -10.06
C GLN A 52 4.53 -10.87 -9.29
N HIS A 53 3.54 -11.06 -8.40
CA HIS A 53 3.07 -10.02 -7.49
C HIS A 53 3.43 -10.36 -6.05
N THR A 54 4.18 -9.46 -5.41
CA THR A 54 4.49 -9.53 -3.97
C THR A 54 3.81 -8.36 -3.25
N PRO A 55 3.08 -8.60 -2.15
CA PRO A 55 2.50 -7.54 -1.37
C PRO A 55 3.59 -6.70 -0.70
N ASP A 56 3.21 -5.51 -0.25
CA ASP A 56 4.11 -4.66 0.52
C ASP A 56 4.27 -5.22 1.94
N MET A 57 5.50 -5.56 2.31
CA MET A 57 5.82 -6.20 3.58
C MET A 57 5.75 -5.24 4.77
N ASP A 58 5.76 -3.93 4.53
CA ASP A 58 5.61 -2.93 5.59
C ASP A 58 4.21 -2.98 6.22
N HIS A 59 3.22 -3.54 5.51
CA HIS A 59 1.85 -3.71 5.96
C HIS A 59 1.59 -5.04 6.70
N VAL A 60 2.60 -5.90 6.89
CA VAL A 60 2.45 -7.17 7.62
C VAL A 60 1.88 -6.98 9.03
N PRO A 61 2.30 -5.98 9.83
CA PRO A 61 1.72 -5.78 11.17
C PRO A 61 0.23 -5.47 11.13
N GLU A 62 -0.21 -4.66 10.17
CA GLU A 62 -1.63 -4.30 9.97
C GLU A 62 -2.44 -5.51 9.50
N PHE A 63 -1.87 -6.33 8.61
CA PHE A 63 -2.47 -7.59 8.16
C PHE A 63 -2.70 -8.55 9.33
N LEU A 64 -1.68 -8.80 10.16
CA LEU A 64 -1.81 -9.72 11.31
C LEU A 64 -2.81 -9.19 12.34
N LEU A 65 -2.85 -7.88 12.56
CA LEU A 65 -3.81 -7.25 13.46
C LEU A 65 -5.24 -7.43 12.95
N SER A 66 -5.48 -7.18 11.66
CA SER A 66 -6.78 -7.34 11.01
C SER A 66 -7.22 -8.80 11.01
N LEU A 67 -6.28 -9.73 10.76
CA LEU A 67 -6.54 -11.17 10.79
C LEU A 67 -7.00 -11.62 12.18
N ALA A 68 -6.40 -11.10 13.25
CA ALA A 68 -6.78 -11.50 14.60
C ALA A 68 -8.06 -10.82 15.10
N ASN A 69 -8.30 -9.56 14.75
CA ASN A 69 -9.41 -8.76 15.30
C ASN A 69 -10.68 -8.79 14.46
N ASP A 70 -10.57 -8.77 13.13
CA ASP A 70 -11.73 -8.58 12.25
C ASP A 70 -12.37 -9.91 11.85
N VAL A 71 -11.62 -11.02 11.93
CA VAL A 71 -12.10 -12.35 11.57
C VAL A 71 -13.00 -12.91 12.68
N ASP A 72 -14.24 -13.20 12.33
CA ASP A 72 -15.13 -14.01 13.16
C ASP A 72 -14.74 -15.49 13.04
N TRP A 73 -14.10 -16.03 14.08
CA TRP A 73 -13.65 -17.43 14.13
C TRP A 73 -14.74 -18.43 14.54
N GLU A 74 -15.96 -17.96 14.87
CA GLU A 74 -17.07 -18.81 15.30
C GLU A 74 -17.90 -19.32 14.11
N ASN A 75 -18.14 -18.47 13.12
CA ASN A 75 -18.92 -18.80 11.93
C ASN A 75 -18.01 -19.16 10.75
N GLU A 76 -18.00 -20.43 10.34
CA GLU A 76 -17.13 -20.94 9.26
C GLU A 76 -17.20 -20.10 7.97
N LYS A 77 -18.41 -19.74 7.53
CA LYS A 77 -18.58 -19.00 6.27
C LYS A 77 -18.04 -17.58 6.37
N GLU A 78 -18.36 -16.89 7.46
CA GLU A 78 -17.91 -15.51 7.69
C GLU A 78 -16.41 -15.47 7.96
N CYS A 79 -15.87 -16.44 8.69
CA CYS A 79 -14.45 -16.66 8.91
C CYS A 79 -13.67 -16.70 7.59
N LEU A 80 -14.03 -17.63 6.70
CA LEU A 80 -13.33 -17.79 5.41
C LEU A 80 -13.49 -16.56 4.52
N GLN A 81 -14.67 -15.93 4.53
CA GLN A 81 -14.92 -14.71 3.76
C GLN A 81 -14.05 -13.54 4.26
N THR A 82 -13.96 -13.33 5.57
CA THR A 82 -13.19 -12.24 6.15
C THR A 82 -11.70 -12.48 6.02
N ILE A 83 -11.20 -13.72 6.17
CA ILE A 83 -9.79 -14.05 5.89
C ILE A 83 -9.44 -13.74 4.43
N CYS A 84 -10.29 -14.14 3.47
CA CYS A 84 -10.11 -13.80 2.06
C CYS A 84 -10.11 -12.28 1.83
N ALA A 85 -10.96 -11.53 2.54
CA ALA A 85 -11.01 -10.07 2.43
C ALA A 85 -9.74 -9.41 3.01
N VAL A 86 -9.27 -9.86 4.17
CA VAL A 86 -8.04 -9.38 4.81
C VAL A 86 -6.81 -9.70 3.93
N LEU A 87 -6.74 -10.90 3.36
CA LEU A 87 -5.72 -11.25 2.35
C LEU A 87 -5.82 -10.36 1.11
N GLY A 88 -7.04 -10.15 0.59
CA GLY A 88 -7.26 -9.29 -0.57
C GLY A 88 -6.79 -7.85 -0.32
N ASN A 89 -7.05 -7.32 0.87
CA ASN A 89 -6.60 -5.99 1.28
C ASN A 89 -5.07 -5.93 1.43
N PHE A 90 -4.44 -6.94 2.04
CA PHE A 90 -2.99 -6.97 2.18
C PHE A 90 -2.26 -7.10 0.84
N TYR A 91 -2.81 -7.84 -0.12
CA TYR A 91 -2.27 -7.95 -1.48
C TYR A 91 -2.70 -6.82 -2.40
N ALA A 92 -3.55 -5.91 -1.94
CA ALA A 92 -3.92 -4.72 -2.70
C ALA A 92 -2.68 -3.84 -2.91
N MET A 93 -2.64 -3.17 -4.06
CA MET A 93 -1.53 -2.29 -4.38
C MET A 93 -1.73 -0.92 -3.75
N HIS A 94 -1.03 -0.70 -2.64
CA HIS A 94 -1.02 0.60 -1.95
C HIS A 94 -0.16 1.62 -2.72
N PRO A 95 -0.48 2.92 -2.62
CA PRO A 95 0.41 3.97 -3.10
C PRO A 95 1.75 3.92 -2.34
N PRO A 96 2.88 4.21 -2.99
CA PRO A 96 4.16 4.30 -2.29
C PRO A 96 4.12 5.41 -1.23
N VAL A 97 4.91 5.25 -0.17
CA VAL A 97 5.01 6.23 0.92
C VAL A 97 5.49 7.59 0.41
N LEU A 98 6.42 7.58 -0.56
CA LEU A 98 6.93 8.79 -1.18
C LEU A 98 5.91 9.37 -2.17
N PRO A 99 5.59 10.68 -2.11
CA PRO A 99 4.61 11.30 -3.00
C PRO A 99 5.04 11.25 -4.47
N ASN A 100 4.10 11.16 -5.41
CA ASN A 100 4.46 11.11 -6.84
C ASN A 100 5.26 12.37 -7.22
N PRO A 101 6.51 12.24 -7.74
CA PRO A 101 7.30 13.41 -8.14
C PRO A 101 6.74 14.11 -9.39
N ALA A 102 5.80 13.50 -10.12
CA ALA A 102 5.16 14.12 -11.28
C ALA A 102 4.28 15.32 -10.90
N GLY A 103 4.36 16.39 -11.69
CA GLY A 103 3.57 17.61 -11.49
C GLY A 103 3.97 18.38 -10.24
N ASP A 104 2.98 18.80 -9.45
CA ASP A 104 3.20 19.61 -8.25
C ASP A 104 3.88 18.85 -7.09
N GLY A 105 3.97 17.52 -7.17
CA GLY A 105 4.58 16.68 -6.14
C GLY A 105 6.11 16.80 -6.04
N ILE A 106 6.77 17.39 -7.02
CA ILE A 106 8.23 17.61 -6.98
C ILE A 106 8.67 18.53 -5.82
N GLN A 107 7.76 19.35 -5.30
CA GLN A 107 8.02 20.29 -4.20
C GLN A 107 8.41 19.58 -2.89
N PHE A 108 7.95 18.34 -2.68
CA PHE A 108 8.25 17.55 -1.48
C PHE A 108 9.72 17.15 -1.36
N TYR A 109 10.45 17.18 -2.48
CA TYR A 109 11.85 16.75 -2.57
C TYR A 109 12.83 17.92 -2.48
N LYS A 110 12.36 19.15 -2.21
CA LYS A 110 13.23 20.29 -1.99
C LYS A 110 13.87 20.19 -0.61
N LYS A 111 15.19 20.34 -0.53
CA LYS A 111 15.92 20.42 0.73
C LYS A 111 15.39 21.61 1.54
N ASN A 112 15.02 21.38 2.79
CA ASN A 112 14.63 22.45 3.70
C ASN A 112 15.89 23.24 4.13
N PRO A 113 15.96 24.57 3.93
CA PRO A 113 17.15 25.36 4.25
C PRO A 113 17.25 25.71 5.75
N LYS A 114 17.12 24.74 6.66
CA LYS A 114 17.30 24.97 8.12
C LYS A 114 18.28 24.01 8.77
N SER A 115 19.55 24.23 8.43
CA SER A 115 20.66 24.25 9.37
C SER A 115 21.71 25.24 8.84
N ILE A 116 21.44 26.54 9.01
CA ILE A 116 22.46 27.59 8.88
C ILE A 116 22.80 27.98 10.32
N ASP A 117 23.92 27.46 10.81
CA ASP A 117 24.75 28.22 11.73
C ASP A 117 25.35 29.39 10.94
N ASP A 118 25.24 30.56 11.54
CA ASP A 118 25.74 31.87 11.14
C ASP A 118 27.20 31.84 10.69
N THR A 119 27.55 32.32 9.47
CA THR A 119 28.39 33.51 9.21
C THR A 119 28.66 33.69 7.70
N GLY A 120 28.34 34.87 7.14
CA GLY A 120 29.25 35.67 6.29
C GLY A 120 29.48 35.34 4.80
N ASP A 121 28.71 36.01 3.95
CA ASP A 121 29.09 36.86 2.77
C ASP A 121 29.66 36.31 1.43
N ASP A 122 29.15 36.96 0.38
CA ASP A 122 29.60 37.20 -1.01
C ASP A 122 29.52 36.18 -2.19
N LEU A 123 28.64 36.57 -3.15
CA LEU A 123 28.77 36.62 -4.63
C LEU A 123 28.66 35.37 -5.54
N LYS A 124 27.41 35.17 -6.02
CA LYS A 124 26.89 34.78 -7.38
C LYS A 124 27.71 33.87 -8.33
N ASP A 125 27.09 32.75 -8.74
CA ASP A 125 27.14 32.25 -10.13
C ASP A 125 25.83 31.52 -10.53
N GLU A 126 25.53 31.53 -11.83
CA GLU A 126 24.23 31.35 -12.48
C GLU A 126 23.86 29.88 -12.78
N ASN A 127 22.99 29.26 -11.95
CA ASN A 127 21.90 28.32 -12.33
C ASN A 127 21.24 27.74 -11.05
N PRO A 128 20.19 28.36 -10.47
CA PRO A 128 19.73 28.00 -9.13
C PRO A 128 18.60 26.95 -9.08
N GLU A 129 18.25 26.28 -10.18
CA GLU A 129 17.00 25.48 -10.22
C GLU A 129 17.17 23.95 -10.12
N LYS A 130 18.39 23.42 -10.05
CA LYS A 130 18.61 21.96 -10.02
C LYS A 130 19.37 21.41 -8.81
N ASP A 131 19.94 22.26 -7.96
CA ASP A 131 20.84 21.81 -6.86
C ASP A 131 20.19 21.80 -5.46
N ASP A 132 18.96 22.34 -5.33
CA ASP A 132 18.20 22.38 -4.07
C ASP A 132 17.34 21.13 -3.80
N LEU A 133 17.40 20.12 -4.68
CA LEU A 133 16.63 18.89 -4.53
C LEU A 133 17.44 17.84 -3.78
N ASP A 134 16.74 17.08 -2.93
CA ASP A 134 17.26 15.82 -2.41
C ASP A 134 17.22 14.78 -3.52
N GLN A 135 18.32 14.73 -4.29
CA GLN A 135 18.42 13.92 -5.49
C GLN A 135 18.34 12.41 -5.18
N GLU A 136 18.78 12.00 -4.00
CA GLU A 136 18.70 10.60 -3.56
C GLU A 136 17.24 10.22 -3.28
N LEU A 137 16.54 11.01 -2.48
CA LEU A 137 15.13 10.80 -2.15
C LEU A 137 14.23 10.88 -3.39
N LEU A 138 14.54 11.79 -4.32
CA LEU A 138 13.82 11.92 -5.58
C LEU A 138 13.99 10.68 -6.47
N ALA A 139 15.22 10.18 -6.61
CA ALA A 139 15.49 8.97 -7.40
C ALA A 139 14.81 7.72 -6.81
N GLU A 140 14.75 7.61 -5.49
CA GLU A 140 14.00 6.56 -4.80
C GLU A 140 12.50 6.65 -5.12
N ALA A 141 11.92 7.84 -5.02
CA ALA A 141 10.51 8.06 -5.37
C ALA A 141 10.20 7.72 -6.82
N GLU A 142 11.01 8.19 -7.78
CA GLU A 142 10.85 7.87 -9.20
C GLU A 142 10.90 6.37 -9.45
N THR A 143 11.83 5.66 -8.80
CA THR A 143 11.95 4.21 -8.92
C THR A 143 10.72 3.50 -8.36
N ALA A 144 10.25 3.88 -7.18
CA ALA A 144 9.07 3.29 -6.54
C ALA A 144 7.79 3.49 -7.37
N TRP A 145 7.58 4.69 -7.89
CA TRP A 145 6.42 4.99 -8.75
C TRP A 145 6.51 4.28 -10.10
N ALA A 146 7.68 4.24 -10.74
CA ALA A 146 7.88 3.51 -11.99
C ALA A 146 7.64 1.99 -11.81
N GLN A 147 8.12 1.40 -10.72
CA GLN A 147 7.88 -0.01 -10.40
C GLN A 147 6.40 -0.29 -10.20
N ARG A 148 5.70 0.60 -9.48
CA ARG A 148 4.24 0.50 -9.29
C ARG A 148 3.50 0.54 -10.63
N GLU A 149 3.78 1.52 -11.48
CA GLU A 149 3.16 1.64 -12.79
C GLU A 149 3.42 0.41 -13.66
N TRP A 150 4.65 -0.11 -13.63
CA TRP A 150 5.00 -1.32 -14.37
C TRP A 150 4.18 -2.52 -13.89
N ASN A 151 4.08 -2.74 -12.57
CA ASN A 151 3.28 -3.82 -11.99
C ASN A 151 1.79 -3.69 -12.34
N ILE A 152 1.23 -2.47 -12.30
CA ILE A 152 -0.18 -2.24 -12.70
C ILE A 152 -0.39 -2.68 -14.15
N GLN A 153 0.47 -2.21 -15.06
CA GLN A 153 0.33 -2.42 -16.49
C GLN A 153 0.58 -3.88 -16.91
N HIS A 154 1.57 -4.54 -16.30
CA HIS A 154 2.09 -5.80 -16.80
C HIS A 154 1.75 -7.02 -15.94
N VAL A 155 1.32 -6.82 -14.70
CA VAL A 155 0.93 -7.91 -13.80
C VAL A 155 -0.56 -7.80 -13.45
N LEU A 156 -0.98 -6.66 -12.90
CA LEU A 156 -2.32 -6.53 -12.34
C LEU A 156 -3.41 -6.47 -13.42
N PHE A 157 -3.30 -5.59 -14.42
CA PHE A 157 -4.30 -5.48 -15.48
C PHE A 157 -4.46 -6.76 -16.33
N PRO A 158 -3.38 -7.45 -16.74
CA PRO A 158 -3.51 -8.75 -17.39
C PRO A 158 -4.24 -9.77 -16.51
N SER A 159 -3.94 -9.80 -15.20
CA SER A 159 -4.59 -10.71 -14.25
C SER A 159 -6.07 -10.37 -14.04
N MET A 160 -6.41 -9.08 -13.89
CA MET A 160 -7.79 -8.62 -13.76
C MET A 160 -8.63 -8.99 -14.99
N ARG A 161 -8.08 -8.87 -16.19
CA ARG A 161 -8.77 -9.27 -17.43
C ARG A 161 -9.16 -10.75 -17.44
N LEU A 162 -8.38 -11.61 -16.80
CA LEU A 162 -8.60 -13.05 -16.76
C LEU A 162 -9.47 -13.49 -15.57
N PHE A 163 -9.29 -12.89 -14.40
CA PHE A 163 -9.83 -13.42 -13.15
C PHE A 163 -10.88 -12.52 -12.48
N LEU A 164 -10.90 -11.21 -12.74
CA LEU A 164 -11.82 -10.31 -12.06
C LEU A 164 -13.25 -10.48 -12.59
N LYS A 165 -14.18 -10.77 -11.68
CA LYS A 165 -15.63 -10.76 -11.94
C LYS A 165 -16.26 -9.63 -11.12
N PRO A 166 -16.35 -8.40 -11.67
CA PRO A 166 -16.76 -7.24 -10.89
C PRO A 166 -18.24 -7.38 -10.47
N PRO A 167 -18.57 -7.22 -9.17
CA PRO A 167 -19.95 -7.15 -8.72
C PRO A 167 -20.64 -5.90 -9.26
N ARG A 168 -21.98 -5.94 -9.35
CA ARG A 168 -22.77 -4.81 -9.88
C ARG A 168 -22.65 -3.54 -9.04
N SER A 169 -22.36 -3.66 -7.74
CA SER A 169 -22.15 -2.51 -6.85
C SER A 169 -21.02 -1.59 -7.31
N MET A 170 -19.98 -2.14 -7.95
CA MET A 170 -18.82 -1.37 -8.45
C MET A 170 -19.17 -0.35 -9.53
N ALA A 171 -20.34 -0.48 -10.17
CA ALA A 171 -20.82 0.49 -11.14
C ALA A 171 -21.38 1.77 -10.49
N THR A 172 -21.69 1.73 -9.19
CA THR A 172 -22.41 2.80 -8.47
C THR A 172 -21.70 3.31 -7.22
N ASP A 173 -20.76 2.54 -6.67
CA ASP A 173 -20.04 2.89 -5.43
C ASP A 173 -18.84 3.81 -5.65
N GLY A 174 -18.55 4.20 -6.89
CA GLY A 174 -17.40 5.04 -7.26
C GLY A 174 -16.13 4.25 -7.60
N THR A 175 -16.15 2.92 -7.59
CA THR A 175 -15.00 2.10 -8.01
C THR A 175 -14.64 2.36 -9.48
N PHE A 176 -15.64 2.44 -10.36
CA PHE A 176 -15.44 2.79 -11.76
C PHE A 176 -16.21 4.07 -12.10
N VAL A 177 -15.48 5.13 -12.46
CA VAL A 177 -16.04 6.42 -12.84
C VAL A 177 -15.69 6.73 -14.28
N GLN A 178 -16.70 7.01 -15.10
CA GLN A 178 -16.47 7.46 -16.48
C GLN A 178 -16.00 8.91 -16.48
N VAL A 179 -14.70 9.12 -16.70
CA VAL A 179 -14.10 10.47 -16.79
C VAL A 179 -14.34 11.11 -18.15
N ALA A 180 -14.30 10.32 -19.24
CA ALA A 180 -14.46 10.81 -20.60
C ALA A 180 -15.18 9.80 -21.51
N SER A 181 -15.67 10.27 -22.65
CA SER A 181 -16.21 9.45 -23.74
C SER A 181 -15.68 9.96 -25.07
N LEU A 182 -15.15 9.06 -25.92
CA LEU A 182 -14.65 9.41 -27.25
C LEU A 182 -15.75 10.06 -28.11
N GLU A 183 -17.00 9.62 -27.99
CA GLU A 183 -18.13 10.22 -28.72
C GLU A 183 -18.37 11.69 -28.37
N LYS A 184 -18.09 12.08 -27.12
CA LYS A 184 -18.17 13.48 -26.68
C LYS A 184 -16.94 14.26 -27.11
N LEU A 185 -15.76 13.64 -27.02
CA LEU A 185 -14.49 14.26 -27.41
C LEU A 185 -14.43 14.55 -28.91
N TYR A 186 -14.86 13.62 -29.77
CA TYR A 186 -14.85 13.81 -31.23
C TYR A 186 -15.81 14.90 -31.74
N LYS A 187 -16.75 15.37 -30.92
CA LYS A 187 -17.61 16.53 -31.26
C LYS A 187 -16.91 17.87 -31.06
N ILE A 188 -15.84 17.90 -30.29
CA ILE A 188 -15.10 19.12 -29.92
C ILE A 188 -13.74 19.12 -30.63
N PHE A 189 -13.06 17.97 -30.66
CA PHE A 189 -11.75 17.79 -31.26
C PHE A 189 -11.88 17.17 -32.65
N GLU A 190 -12.05 18.04 -33.66
CA GLU A 190 -12.04 17.65 -35.08
C GLU A 190 -10.62 17.75 -35.67
N ARG A 191 -10.39 17.06 -36.79
CA ARG A 191 -9.10 17.17 -37.52
C ARG A 191 -9.05 18.53 -38.22
N CYS A 192 -7.87 19.16 -38.19
CA CYS A 192 -7.60 20.38 -38.95
C CYS A 192 -7.72 20.15 -40.47
#